data_AF-A0A542EPI9-F1
#
_entry.id   AF-A0A542EPI9-F1
#
_cell.length_a   1.000
_cell.length_b   1.000
_cell.length_c   1.000
_cell.angle_alpha   90.00
_cell.angle_beta   90.00
_cell.angle_gamma   90.00
#
_symmetry.space_group_name_H-M   'P 1'
#
loop_
_entity.id
_entity.type
_entity.pdbx_description
1 polymer ?
#
loop_
_entity_poly.entity_id
_entity_poly.type
_entity_poly.pdbx_seq_one_letter_code
_entity_poly.pdbx_strand_id
1 'polypeptide(L)'
;MKLYLVKEDEREVWVAALAHEHMYSYVANTGMFHDNNALRNDFYMERDFRYEPIGAAEARRLIGDGVGSLDEEEDADALAEWRSDTNALAAADVLSMAAGFDE
;
A
#
# COMPACT_ATOMS: atom_id res chain seq x y z
N MET A 1 -11.93 -7.03 0.59
CA MET A 1 -10.65 -6.30 0.82
C MET A 1 -10.93 -4.82 0.66
N LYS A 2 -10.31 -3.95 1.46
CA LYS A 2 -10.53 -2.49 1.36
C LYS A 2 -9.24 -1.79 0.97
N LEU A 3 -9.32 -0.84 0.05
CA LEU A 3 -8.18 -0.05 -0.39
C LEU A 3 -8.25 1.34 0.24
N TYR A 4 -7.09 1.87 0.58
CA TYR A 4 -6.93 3.19 1.17
C TYR A 4 -5.80 3.93 0.48
N LEU A 5 -6.03 5.21 0.20
CA LEU A 5 -4.96 6.17 -0.03
C LEU A 5 -4.49 6.67 1.34
N VAL A 6 -3.21 6.43 1.64
CA VAL A 6 -2.56 6.93 2.84
C VAL A 6 -1.94 8.27 2.50
N LYS A 7 -2.26 9.29 3.30
CA LYS A 7 -1.75 10.64 3.14
C LYS A 7 -1.04 11.10 4.39
N GLU A 8 0.09 11.75 4.19
CA GLU A 8 0.78 12.53 5.19
C GLU A 8 0.54 14.00 4.86
N ASP A 9 -0.30 14.67 5.65
CA ASP A 9 -0.76 16.02 5.35
C ASP A 9 -1.39 16.10 3.92
N GLU A 10 -0.85 16.93 3.02
CA GLU A 10 -1.31 17.04 1.63
C GLU A 10 -0.70 15.98 0.69
N ARG A 11 0.30 15.22 1.12
CA ARG A 11 1.08 14.30 0.27
C ARG A 11 0.46 12.91 0.21
N GLU A 12 0.45 12.34 -0.98
CA GLU A 12 0.03 10.96 -1.25
C GLU A 12 1.23 10.05 -1.08
N VAL A 13 1.27 9.29 0.03
CA VAL A 13 2.47 8.53 0.41
C VAL A 13 2.35 7.06 0.03
N TRP A 14 1.19 6.44 0.28
CA TRP A 14 1.01 5.00 0.04
C TRP A 14 -0.38 4.66 -0.50
N VAL A 15 -0.44 3.60 -1.30
CA VAL A 15 -1.68 2.85 -1.54
C VAL A 15 -1.66 1.63 -0.64
N ALA A 16 -2.60 1.57 0.30
CA ALA A 16 -2.70 0.48 1.27
C ALA A 16 -3.90 -0.43 0.99
N ALA A 17 -3.74 -1.72 1.26
CA ALA A 17 -4.80 -2.71 1.19
C ALA A 17 -5.00 -3.35 2.56
N LEU A 18 -6.22 -3.25 3.10
CA LEU A 18 -6.63 -3.90 4.33
C LEU A 18 -7.38 -5.19 3.99
N ALA A 19 -6.79 -6.32 4.40
CA ALA A 19 -7.40 -7.64 4.31
C ALA A 19 -7.46 -8.24 5.72
N HIS A 20 -8.67 -8.32 6.30
CA HIS A 20 -8.89 -8.72 7.69
C HIS A 20 -8.08 -7.85 8.67
N GLU A 21 -7.07 -8.44 9.32
CA GLU A 21 -6.19 -7.82 10.31
C GLU A 21 -4.79 -7.50 9.75
N HIS A 22 -4.60 -7.70 8.44
CA HIS A 22 -3.34 -7.43 7.76
C HIS A 22 -3.49 -6.19 6.88
N MET A 23 -2.50 -5.30 7.00
CA MET A 23 -2.41 -4.11 6.17
C MET A 23 -1.19 -4.25 5.28
N TYR A 24 -1.41 -4.13 3.98
CA TYR A 24 -0.37 -4.21 2.97
C TYR A 24 -0.13 -2.83 2.36
N SER A 25 1.11 -2.45 2.07
CA SER A 25 1.46 -1.26 1.30
C SER A 25 1.96 -1.65 -0.09
N TYR A 26 1.51 -0.93 -1.11
CA TYR A 26 2.12 -1.00 -2.43
C TYR A 26 3.48 -0.31 -2.44
N VAL A 27 4.52 -1.04 -2.85
CA VAL A 27 5.87 -0.48 -3.04
C VAL A 27 6.15 -0.43 -4.54
N ALA A 28 6.25 0.78 -5.10
CA ALA A 28 6.37 0.97 -6.54
C ALA A 28 7.67 0.35 -7.10
N ASN A 29 8.75 0.40 -6.32
CA ASN A 29 10.06 -0.15 -6.70
C ASN A 29 10.05 -1.69 -6.87
N THR A 30 9.09 -2.40 -6.25
CA THR A 30 8.93 -3.86 -6.40
C THR A 30 7.73 -4.21 -7.29
N GLY A 31 6.77 -3.31 -7.42
CA GLY A 31 5.52 -3.52 -8.16
C GLY A 31 4.51 -4.38 -7.40
N MET A 32 4.71 -4.61 -6.10
CA MET A 32 3.96 -5.55 -5.30
C MET A 32 3.41 -4.89 -4.01
N PHE A 33 2.39 -5.51 -3.42
CA PHE A 33 1.90 -5.18 -2.09
C PHE A 33 2.61 -6.05 -1.05
N HIS A 34 3.16 -5.42 -0.03
CA HIS A 34 3.86 -6.12 1.04
C HIS A 34 3.20 -5.87 2.39
N ASP A 35 3.24 -6.85 3.29
CA ASP A 35 2.70 -6.69 4.65
C ASP A 35 3.46 -5.56 5.37
N ASN A 36 2.72 -4.57 5.85
CA ASN A 36 3.28 -3.39 6.47
C ASN A 36 2.66 -3.21 7.86
N ASN A 37 3.33 -3.82 8.83
CA ASN A 37 2.91 -3.77 10.23
C ASN A 37 2.96 -2.34 10.80
N ALA A 38 3.84 -1.47 10.29
CA ALA A 38 3.88 -0.07 10.72
C ALA A 38 2.59 0.66 10.30
N LEU A 39 2.16 0.53 9.03
CA LEU A 39 0.87 1.10 8.59
C LEU A 39 -0.32 0.49 9.32
N ARG A 40 -0.27 -0.81 9.64
CA ARG A 40 -1.30 -1.44 10.46
C ARG A 40 -1.38 -0.81 11.85
N ASN A 41 -0.23 -0.64 12.51
CA ASN A 41 -0.17 -0.04 13.84
C ASN A 41 -0.70 1.40 13.82
N ASP A 42 -0.32 2.17 12.81
CA ASP A 42 -0.82 3.53 12.64
C ASP A 42 -2.35 3.57 12.42
N PHE A 43 -2.86 2.72 11.54
CA PHE A 43 -4.30 2.65 11.25
C PHE A 43 -5.16 2.38 12.49
N TYR A 44 -4.71 1.51 13.40
CA TYR A 44 -5.48 1.13 14.59
C TYR A 44 -5.17 1.97 15.83
N MET A 45 -3.92 2.42 16.01
CA MET A 45 -3.44 3.02 17.26
C MET A 45 -2.94 4.45 17.10
N GLU A 46 -1.90 4.68 16.28
CA GLU A 46 -1.17 5.96 16.28
C GLU A 46 -1.93 7.07 15.56
N ARG A 47 -2.56 6.75 14.41
CA ARG A 47 -3.39 7.64 13.59
C ARG A 47 -2.67 8.93 13.18
N ASP A 48 -1.39 8.81 12.87
CA ASP A 48 -0.56 9.90 12.36
C ASP A 48 -0.89 10.19 10.88
N PHE A 49 -1.17 9.13 10.10
CA PHE A 49 -1.61 9.28 8.72
C PHE A 49 -3.12 9.44 8.56
N ARG A 50 -3.51 10.04 7.44
CA ARG A 50 -4.90 10.05 6.98
C ARG A 50 -5.13 8.92 5.99
N TYR A 51 -6.15 8.11 6.26
CA TYR A 51 -6.55 7.00 5.40
C TYR A 51 -7.87 7.32 4.70
N GLU A 52 -7.80 7.57 3.41
CA GLU A 52 -8.97 7.83 2.57
C GLU A 52 -9.38 6.55 1.83
N PRO A 53 -10.61 6.03 2.00
CA PRO A 53 -11.04 4.83 1.28
C PRO A 53 -11.13 5.10 -0.22
N ILE A 54 -10.53 4.22 -1.02
CA ILE A 54 -10.51 4.33 -2.49
C ILE A 54 -11.00 3.04 -3.15
N GLY A 55 -11.46 3.14 -4.39
CA GLY A 55 -11.83 1.99 -5.21
C GLY A 55 -10.63 1.43 -5.98
N ALA A 56 -10.78 0.22 -6.55
CA ALA A 56 -9.74 -0.44 -7.32
C ALA A 56 -9.27 0.36 -8.56
N ALA A 57 -10.18 1.11 -9.19
CA ALA A 57 -9.84 1.97 -10.33
C ALA A 57 -8.92 3.13 -9.95
N GLU A 58 -9.21 3.79 -8.81
CA GLU A 58 -8.41 4.91 -8.32
C GLU A 58 -7.06 4.41 -7.80
N ALA A 59 -7.05 3.31 -7.05
CA ALA A 59 -5.80 2.69 -6.60
C ALA A 59 -4.87 2.35 -7.78
N ARG A 60 -5.42 1.79 -8.87
CA ARG A 60 -4.64 1.53 -10.09
C ARG A 60 -4.05 2.81 -10.70
N ARG A 61 -4.81 3.92 -10.67
CA ARG A 61 -4.35 5.20 -11.18
C ARG A 61 -3.20 5.76 -10.33
N LEU A 62 -3.36 5.76 -9.01
CA LEU A 62 -2.35 6.23 -8.05
C LEU A 62 -1.05 5.43 -8.13
N ILE A 63 -1.16 4.10 -8.25
CA ILE A 63 -0.03 3.21 -8.53
C ILE A 63 0.68 3.61 -9.83
N GLY A 64 -0.09 3.88 -10.89
CA GLY A 64 0.46 4.33 -12.17
C GLY A 64 1.10 5.73 -12.13
N ASP A 65 0.69 6.58 -11.19
CA ASP A 65 1.26 7.91 -10.95
C ASP A 65 2.55 7.87 -10.13
N GLY A 66 2.86 6.72 -9.50
CA GLY A 66 4.08 6.50 -8.72
C GLY A 66 3.92 6.65 -7.21
N VAL A 67 2.69 6.67 -6.68
CA VAL A 67 2.44 6.64 -5.24
C VAL A 67 3.04 5.36 -4.63
N GLY A 68 3.76 5.48 -3.51
CA GLY A 68 4.53 4.40 -2.90
C GLY A 68 5.92 4.17 -3.50
N SER A 69 6.45 5.15 -4.23
CA SER A 69 7.86 5.16 -4.66
C SER A 69 8.78 5.56 -3.51
N LEU A 70 9.82 4.75 -3.31
CA LEU A 70 10.90 5.01 -2.36
C LEU A 70 12.17 5.42 -3.11
N ASP A 71 13.03 6.18 -2.43
CA ASP A 71 14.30 6.59 -2.99
C ASP A 71 15.31 5.43 -2.88
N GLU A 72 15.91 5.04 -4.01
CA GLU A 72 16.79 3.86 -4.03
C GLU A 72 18.10 4.06 -3.29
N GLU A 73 18.51 5.30 -3.02
CA GLU A 73 19.74 5.63 -2.30
C GLU A 73 19.47 5.78 -0.81
N GLU A 74 18.43 6.51 -0.42
CA GLU A 74 18.08 6.76 0.98
C GLU A 74 17.39 5.55 1.64
N ASP A 75 16.56 4.81 0.91
CA ASP A 75 15.78 3.66 1.41
C ASP A 75 16.36 2.30 0.98
N ALA A 76 17.64 2.26 0.59
CA ALA A 76 18.29 1.07 0.01
C ALA A 76 18.15 -0.20 0.88
N ASP A 77 18.24 -0.06 2.20
CA ASP A 77 18.14 -1.18 3.16
C ASP A 77 16.70 -1.72 3.23
N ALA A 78 15.72 -0.83 3.40
CA ALA A 78 14.31 -1.19 3.41
C ALA A 78 13.87 -1.81 2.07
N LEU A 79 14.34 -1.24 0.95
CA LEU A 79 14.09 -1.79 -0.38
C LEU A 79 14.69 -3.18 -0.57
N ALA A 80 15.86 -3.46 0.02
CA ALA A 80 16.43 -4.81 0.00
C ALA A 80 15.55 -5.80 0.77
N GLU A 81 15.00 -5.41 1.92
CA GLU A 81 14.06 -6.22 2.69
C GLU A 81 12.77 -6.49 1.88
N TRP A 82 12.15 -5.46 1.30
CA TRP A 82 10.96 -5.61 0.46
C TRP A 82 11.22 -6.50 -0.77
N ARG A 83 12.36 -6.34 -1.43
CA ARG A 83 12.74 -7.20 -2.58
C ARG A 83 12.97 -8.65 -2.18
N SER A 84 13.32 -8.91 -0.92
CA SER A 84 13.52 -10.26 -0.40
C SER A 84 12.25 -10.89 0.19
N ASP A 85 11.14 -10.15 0.29
CA ASP A 85 9.88 -10.66 0.81
C ASP A 85 9.19 -11.60 -0.19
N THR A 86 9.08 -12.87 0.19
CA THR A 86 8.43 -13.90 -0.64
C THR A 86 6.92 -13.97 -0.45
N ASN A 87 6.36 -13.22 0.50
CA ASN A 87 4.91 -13.20 0.78
C ASN A 87 4.20 -12.01 0.12
N ALA A 88 4.92 -11.26 -0.72
CA ALA A 88 4.38 -10.12 -1.45
C ALA A 88 3.22 -10.54 -2.36
N LEU A 89 2.16 -9.73 -2.36
CA LEU A 89 0.98 -9.93 -3.19
C LEU A 89 1.07 -9.12 -4.48
N ALA A 90 0.69 -9.73 -5.60
CA ALA A 90 0.65 -9.02 -6.87
C ALA A 90 -0.42 -7.93 -6.87
N ALA A 91 -0.09 -6.74 -7.35
CA ALA A 91 -1.03 -5.61 -7.40
C ALA A 91 -2.32 -5.95 -8.14
N ALA A 92 -2.24 -6.70 -9.26
CA ALA A 92 -3.43 -7.12 -9.99
C ALA A 92 -4.36 -8.01 -9.17
N ASP A 93 -3.81 -8.87 -8.31
CA ASP A 93 -4.58 -9.79 -7.47
C ASP A 93 -5.29 -9.04 -6.35
N VAL A 94 -4.56 -8.16 -5.65
CA VAL A 94 -5.10 -7.25 -4.62
C VAL A 94 -6.21 -6.36 -5.18
N LEU A 95 -5.98 -5.74 -6.34
CA LEU A 95 -6.99 -4.87 -6.98
C LEU A 95 -8.22 -5.67 -7.43
N SER A 96 -8.04 -6.89 -7.95
CA SER A 96 -9.16 -7.75 -8.34
C SER A 96 -9.99 -8.19 -7.13
N MET A 97 -9.32 -8.57 -6.03
CA MET A 97 -9.99 -8.90 -4.78
C MET A 97 -10.69 -7.69 -4.15
N ALA A 98 -10.15 -6.48 -4.29
CA ALA A 98 -10.83 -5.27 -3.83
C ALA A 98 -12.08 -4.94 -4.68
N ALA A 99 -11.99 -5.11 -6.00
CA ALA A 99 -13.10 -4.87 -6.91
C ALA A 99 -14.27 -5.85 -6.68
N GLY A 100 -14.00 -7.12 -6.39
CA GLY A 100 -15.04 -8.12 -6.12
C GLY A 100 -15.73 -7.99 -4.76
N PHE A 101 -15.29 -7.06 -3.89
CA PHE A 101 -15.95 -6.75 -2.62
C PHE A 101 -16.85 -5.50 -2.69
N ASP A 102 -16.93 -4.84 -3.85
CA ASP A 102 -17.76 -3.64 -4.11
C ASP A 102 -19.13 -3.99 -4.75
N GLU A 103 -19.56 -5.26 -4.66
CA GLU A 103 -20.87 -5.75 -5.13
C GLU A 103 -21.85 -6.07 -3.99
#